data_AF-A0A351A5P9-F1
#
_entry.id   AF-A0A351A5P9-F1
#
_cell.length_a   1.000
_cell.length_b   1.000
_cell.length_c   1.000
_cell.angle_alpha   90.00
_cell.angle_beta   90.00
_cell.angle_gamma   90.00
#
_symmetry.space_group_name_H-M   'P 1'
#
loop_
_entity.id
_entity.type
_entity.pdbx_description
1 polymer ?
#
loop_
_entity_poly.entity_id
_entity_poly.type
_entity_poly.pdbx_seq_one_letter_code
_entity_poly.pdbx_strand_id
1 'polypeptide(L)'
;RGRWMVSEEIELNHAMADAGMEALESDMGEYTVQLDGENPSHIIMPAIHLNVGQVASLFHDKLEVDYTEDVDRLIQIGRETLRRNFFEADIGVSGVNFAVAETGTLLLVENEGNGRMSTTVPPVHIAVTGIEKVVENLRDVIPLLSLLTRSATGQAITTYVNMISGPRKADELDGPQEVHLVLLDNGRSQAFADGELRQTLNCIRCGACMNHCPVYTRIGGHAYGTVYPGP
;
A
#
# COMPACT_ATOMS: atom_id res chain seq x y z
N ARG A 1 8.82 1.25 -0.59
CA ARG A 1 7.68 1.29 0.35
C ARG A 1 6.47 0.61 -0.31
N GLY A 2 5.94 -0.47 0.27
CA GLY A 2 4.65 -1.08 -0.09
C GLY A 2 3.50 -0.09 0.03
N ARG A 3 2.38 -0.31 -0.67
CA ARG A 3 1.22 0.58 -0.63
C ARG A 3 0.40 0.41 0.66
N TRP A 4 0.08 1.52 1.34
CA TRP A 4 -0.85 1.56 2.46
C TRP A 4 -1.25 3.00 2.79
N MET A 5 -2.45 3.18 3.33
CA MET A 5 -2.99 4.51 3.64
C MET A 5 -2.42 5.09 4.95
N VAL A 6 -1.92 4.25 5.85
CA VAL A 6 -1.46 4.72 7.16
C VAL A 6 -0.12 5.49 7.05
N SER A 7 0.63 5.35 5.95
CA SER A 7 1.84 6.17 5.72
C SER A 7 1.47 7.58 5.34
N GLU A 8 0.39 7.71 4.56
CA GLU A 8 -0.19 8.99 4.19
C GLU A 8 -0.78 9.67 5.42
N GLU A 9 -1.42 8.92 6.33
CA GLU A 9 -1.92 9.47 7.62
C GLU A 9 -0.84 10.13 8.48
N ILE A 10 0.40 9.65 8.39
CA ILE A 10 1.53 10.15 9.20
C ILE A 10 2.55 10.93 8.37
N GLU A 11 2.24 11.23 7.10
CA GLU A 11 3.10 11.95 6.15
C GLU A 11 4.53 11.36 6.09
N LEU A 12 4.63 10.03 6.12
CA LEU A 12 5.90 9.32 6.33
C LEU A 12 6.98 9.76 5.32
N ASN A 13 6.60 9.95 4.05
CA ASN A 13 7.55 10.32 3.00
C ASN A 13 8.15 11.71 3.23
N HIS A 14 7.35 12.69 3.68
CA HIS A 14 7.83 14.02 4.04
C HIS A 14 8.77 13.96 5.23
N ALA A 15 8.40 13.23 6.28
CA ALA A 15 9.25 13.05 7.45
C ALA A 15 10.59 12.35 7.12
N MET A 16 10.59 11.37 6.21
CA MET A 16 11.81 10.71 5.75
C MET A 16 12.69 11.68 4.93
N ALA A 17 12.09 12.46 4.03
CA ALA A 17 12.81 13.46 3.24
C ALA A 17 13.47 14.54 4.12
N ASP A 18 12.75 15.03 5.14
CA ASP A 18 13.28 15.98 6.13
C ASP A 18 14.43 15.39 6.95
N ALA A 19 14.43 14.06 7.14
CA ALA A 19 15.52 13.32 7.77
C ALA A 19 16.69 13.00 6.80
N GLY A 20 16.62 13.45 5.55
CA GLY A 20 17.64 13.20 4.52
C GLY A 20 17.62 11.78 3.96
N MET A 21 16.49 11.06 4.10
CA MET A 21 16.29 9.71 3.57
C MET A 21 15.42 9.76 2.31
N GLU A 22 15.81 9.00 1.29
CA GLU A 22 15.00 8.82 0.09
C GLU A 22 13.98 7.69 0.31
N ALA A 23 12.69 8.01 0.19
CA ALA A 23 11.60 7.04 0.30
C ALA A 23 10.89 6.90 -1.05
N LEU A 24 10.98 5.71 -1.66
CA LEU A 24 10.35 5.41 -2.95
C LEU A 24 9.15 4.48 -2.79
N GLU A 25 8.08 4.77 -3.50
CA GLU A 25 6.91 3.89 -3.60
C GLU A 25 7.21 2.66 -4.46
N SER A 26 6.68 1.51 -4.04
CA SER A 26 6.87 0.23 -4.74
C SER A 26 5.69 -0.16 -5.62
N ASP A 27 4.50 0.40 -5.37
CA ASP A 27 3.30 0.17 -6.18
C ASP A 27 3.37 1.06 -7.41
N MET A 28 3.08 0.53 -8.60
CA MET A 28 3.24 1.29 -9.82
C MET A 28 2.31 2.51 -9.87
N GLY A 29 1.09 2.39 -9.36
CA GLY A 29 0.19 3.54 -9.28
C GLY A 29 0.74 4.63 -8.36
N GLU A 30 1.17 4.25 -7.16
CA GLU A 30 1.74 5.20 -6.18
C GLU A 30 3.05 5.81 -6.69
N TYR A 31 3.92 5.01 -7.31
CA TYR A 31 5.18 5.50 -7.88
C TYR A 31 4.94 6.50 -9.02
N THR A 32 3.94 6.27 -9.87
CA THR A 32 3.55 7.25 -10.91
C THR A 32 3.15 8.58 -10.29
N VAL A 33 2.28 8.55 -9.28
CA VAL A 33 1.80 9.74 -8.58
C VAL A 33 2.94 10.45 -7.83
N GLN A 34 3.85 9.68 -7.23
CA GLN A 34 5.05 10.21 -6.58
C GLN A 34 5.98 10.93 -7.56
N LEU A 35 6.19 10.38 -8.76
CA LEU A 35 7.00 11.01 -9.81
C LEU A 35 6.38 12.34 -10.31
N ASP A 36 5.05 12.40 -10.32
CA ASP A 36 4.30 13.60 -10.70
C ASP A 36 4.25 14.65 -9.58
N GLY A 37 4.53 14.24 -8.34
CA GLY A 37 4.48 15.12 -7.16
C GLY A 37 3.05 15.42 -6.69
N GLU A 38 2.10 14.55 -7.03
CA GLU A 38 0.69 14.66 -6.63
C GLU A 38 0.36 13.72 -5.47
N ASN A 39 -0.87 13.85 -4.94
CA ASN A 39 -1.43 12.92 -3.96
C ASN A 39 -2.26 11.82 -4.64
N PRO A 40 -2.41 10.63 -4.03
CA PRO A 40 -3.23 9.56 -4.60
C PRO A 40 -4.71 9.95 -4.66
N SER A 41 -5.35 9.69 -5.79
CA SER A 41 -6.76 10.03 -6.02
C SER A 41 -7.74 8.94 -5.60
N HIS A 42 -7.29 7.69 -5.45
CA HIS A 42 -8.12 6.56 -5.07
C HIS A 42 -7.34 5.59 -4.18
N ILE A 43 -8.00 5.09 -3.13
CA ILE A 43 -7.32 4.27 -2.13
C ILE A 43 -6.82 2.93 -2.69
N ILE A 44 -7.38 2.43 -3.80
CA ILE A 44 -6.91 1.21 -4.50
C ILE A 44 -6.13 1.51 -5.79
N MET A 45 -6.45 2.59 -6.48
CA MET A 45 -6.02 2.87 -7.86
C MET A 45 -5.50 4.31 -7.91
N PRO A 46 -4.39 4.62 -7.22
CA PRO A 46 -3.98 5.99 -6.90
C PRO A 46 -3.87 6.90 -8.12
N ALA A 47 -3.37 6.37 -9.24
CA ALA A 47 -3.20 7.06 -10.53
C ALA A 47 -4.43 7.01 -11.46
N ILE A 48 -5.64 6.65 -10.99
CA ILE A 48 -6.83 6.44 -11.86
C ILE A 48 -7.24 7.68 -12.69
N HIS A 49 -6.81 8.87 -12.26
CA HIS A 49 -7.06 10.14 -12.96
C HIS A 49 -6.09 10.39 -14.14
N LEU A 50 -4.98 9.65 -14.22
CA LEU A 50 -3.99 9.78 -15.29
C LEU A 50 -4.32 8.86 -16.46
N ASN A 51 -4.20 9.40 -17.68
CA ASN A 51 -4.30 8.62 -18.90
C ASN A 51 -2.91 8.14 -19.39
N VAL A 52 -2.91 7.21 -20.35
CA VAL A 52 -1.68 6.60 -20.87
C VAL A 52 -0.69 7.63 -21.43
N GLY A 53 -1.16 8.63 -22.17
CA GLY A 53 -0.28 9.67 -22.73
C GLY A 53 0.37 10.56 -21.67
N GLN A 54 -0.34 10.83 -20.57
CA GLN A 54 0.21 11.54 -19.41
C GLN A 54 1.30 10.72 -18.73
N VAL A 55 1.04 9.43 -18.46
CA VAL A 55 2.03 8.52 -17.87
C VAL A 55 3.27 8.37 -18.78
N ALA A 56 3.06 8.25 -20.10
CA ALA A 56 4.14 8.16 -21.07
C ALA A 56 5.03 9.42 -21.08
N SER A 57 4.42 10.60 -21.04
CA SER A 57 5.15 11.88 -20.98
C SER A 57 5.92 11.99 -19.67
N LEU A 58 5.29 11.65 -18.55
CA LEU A 58 5.92 11.67 -17.23
C LEU A 58 7.14 10.74 -17.18
N PHE A 59 7.04 9.52 -17.70
CA PHE A 59 8.16 8.58 -17.71
C PHE A 59 9.28 9.06 -18.63
N HIS A 60 8.94 9.60 -19.81
CA HIS A 60 9.94 10.19 -20.71
C HIS A 60 10.74 11.30 -20.01
N ASP A 61 10.04 12.23 -19.35
CA ASP A 61 10.64 13.41 -18.73
C ASP A 61 11.40 13.09 -17.44
N LYS A 62 10.90 12.16 -16.61
CA LYS A 62 11.46 11.87 -15.28
C LYS A 62 12.43 10.71 -15.26
N LEU A 63 12.25 9.72 -16.14
CA LEU A 63 13.08 8.52 -16.20
C LEU A 63 14.02 8.51 -17.42
N GLU A 64 13.97 9.53 -18.28
CA GLU A 64 14.82 9.69 -19.46
C GLU A 64 14.75 8.47 -20.43
N VAL A 65 13.55 7.88 -20.56
CA VAL A 65 13.28 6.73 -21.44
C VAL A 65 12.61 7.18 -22.74
N ASP A 66 12.68 6.38 -23.80
CA ASP A 66 11.95 6.67 -25.04
C ASP A 66 10.43 6.74 -24.81
N TYR A 67 9.80 7.78 -25.36
CA TYR A 67 8.36 7.94 -25.28
C TYR A 67 7.63 6.78 -25.97
N THR A 68 6.63 6.21 -25.28
CA THR A 68 5.78 5.15 -25.81
C THR A 68 4.42 5.16 -25.12
N GLU A 69 3.35 4.94 -25.89
CA GLU A 69 2.00 4.73 -25.36
C GLU A 69 1.65 3.23 -25.27
N ASP A 70 2.60 2.34 -25.56
CA ASP A 70 2.44 0.91 -25.33
C ASP A 70 2.42 0.63 -23.81
N VAL A 71 1.23 0.29 -23.30
CA VAL A 71 0.97 0.04 -21.88
C VAL A 71 1.87 -1.07 -21.34
N ASP A 72 2.09 -2.15 -22.10
CA ASP A 72 2.93 -3.25 -21.64
C ASP A 72 4.38 -2.78 -21.49
N ARG A 73 4.86 -1.94 -22.42
CA ARG A 73 6.20 -1.37 -22.35
C ARG A 73 6.34 -0.40 -21.17
N LEU A 74 5.36 0.46 -20.92
CA LEU A 74 5.37 1.37 -19.77
C LEU A 74 5.44 0.61 -18.45
N ILE A 75 4.65 -0.46 -18.29
CA ILE A 75 4.70 -1.32 -17.10
C ILE A 75 6.08 -1.97 -16.94
N GLN A 76 6.72 -2.43 -18.03
CA GLN A 76 8.07 -2.99 -17.94
C GLN A 76 9.11 -1.95 -17.53
N ILE A 77 9.04 -0.73 -18.05
CA ILE A 77 9.95 0.37 -17.67
C ILE A 77 9.84 0.64 -16.16
N GLY A 78 8.62 0.78 -15.65
CA GLY A 78 8.40 0.99 -14.22
C GLY A 78 8.96 -0.17 -13.38
N ARG A 79 8.72 -1.42 -13.80
CA ARG A 79 9.24 -2.62 -13.12
C ARG A 79 10.76 -2.72 -13.13
N GLU A 80 11.41 -2.43 -14.25
CA GLU A 80 12.87 -2.42 -14.38
C GLU A 80 13.49 -1.40 -13.43
N THR A 81 12.90 -0.20 -13.38
CA THR A 81 13.33 0.88 -12.49
C THR A 81 13.18 0.49 -11.02
N LEU A 82 11.99 0.03 -10.62
CA LEU A 82 11.71 -0.37 -9.24
C LEU A 82 12.54 -1.57 -8.77
N ARG A 83 12.84 -2.52 -9.67
CA ARG A 83 13.64 -3.70 -9.33
C ARG A 83 15.03 -3.35 -8.82
N ARG A 84 15.73 -2.41 -9.48
CA ARG A 84 17.05 -1.96 -9.02
C ARG A 84 16.95 -1.35 -7.62
N ASN A 85 15.95 -0.51 -7.41
CA ASN A 85 15.72 0.15 -6.13
C ASN A 85 15.44 -0.85 -4.99
N PHE A 86 14.71 -1.96 -5.25
CA PHE A 86 14.53 -3.00 -4.23
C PHE A 86 15.83 -3.68 -3.82
N PHE A 87 16.77 -3.87 -4.75
CA PHE A 87 18.06 -4.50 -4.46
C PHE A 87 19.02 -3.57 -3.71
N GLU A 88 18.92 -2.27 -3.96
CA GLU A 88 19.80 -1.25 -3.34
C GLU A 88 19.24 -0.72 -2.01
N ALA A 89 17.95 -0.95 -1.72
CA ALA A 89 17.31 -0.45 -0.51
C ALA A 89 17.79 -1.16 0.77
N ASP A 90 18.15 -0.36 1.78
CA ASP A 90 18.50 -0.84 3.12
C ASP A 90 17.29 -1.33 3.92
N ILE A 91 16.13 -0.69 3.69
CA ILE A 91 14.91 -0.92 4.48
C ILE A 91 13.70 -1.06 3.56
N GLY A 92 12.98 -2.15 3.77
CA GLY A 92 11.68 -2.40 3.20
C GLY A 92 10.58 -1.95 4.15
N VAL A 93 9.70 -1.05 3.73
CA VAL A 93 8.55 -0.61 4.53
C VAL A 93 7.27 -1.10 3.88
N SER A 94 6.34 -1.66 4.64
CA SER A 94 5.03 -2.09 4.11
C SER A 94 3.89 -1.77 5.07
N GLY A 95 2.68 -1.72 4.51
CA GLY A 95 1.47 -1.81 5.31
C GLY A 95 1.11 -3.25 5.63
N VAL A 96 0.02 -3.42 6.37
CA VAL A 96 -0.57 -4.73 6.69
C VAL A 96 -2.08 -4.65 6.52
N ASN A 97 -2.66 -5.56 5.75
CA ASN A 97 -4.11 -5.64 5.60
C ASN A 97 -4.77 -6.20 6.87
N PHE A 98 -4.21 -7.30 7.41
CA PHE A 98 -4.63 -7.92 8.67
C PHE A 98 -3.41 -8.45 9.44
N ALA A 99 -3.36 -8.21 10.75
CA ALA A 99 -2.34 -8.78 11.64
C ALA A 99 -3.00 -9.83 12.55
N VAL A 100 -2.52 -11.07 12.53
CA VAL A 100 -3.09 -12.18 13.29
C VAL A 100 -2.38 -12.31 14.63
N ALA A 101 -3.09 -12.06 15.73
CA ALA A 101 -2.53 -12.10 17.07
C ALA A 101 -2.13 -13.51 17.52
N GLU A 102 -2.94 -14.53 17.22
CA GLU A 102 -2.70 -15.94 17.56
C GLU A 102 -1.31 -16.43 17.12
N THR A 103 -0.87 -16.03 15.92
CA THR A 103 0.34 -16.57 15.29
C THR A 103 1.44 -15.52 15.08
N GLY A 104 1.18 -14.24 15.41
CA GLY A 104 2.09 -13.14 15.09
C GLY A 104 2.29 -12.94 13.59
N THR A 105 1.27 -13.23 12.77
CA THR A 105 1.39 -13.21 11.30
C THR A 105 0.85 -11.93 10.70
N LEU A 106 1.63 -11.29 9.84
CA LEU A 106 1.23 -10.14 9.04
C LEU A 106 0.73 -10.62 7.68
N LEU A 107 -0.45 -10.17 7.26
CA LEU A 107 -1.02 -10.50 5.96
C LEU A 107 -1.08 -9.28 5.05
N LEU A 108 -0.56 -9.45 3.84
CA LEU A 108 -0.58 -8.46 2.77
C LEU A 108 -1.22 -9.05 1.51
N VAL A 109 -1.97 -8.24 0.79
CA VAL A 109 -2.55 -8.61 -0.51
C VAL A 109 -2.11 -7.63 -1.60
N GLU A 110 -1.79 -8.14 -2.77
CA GLU A 110 -1.27 -7.36 -3.89
C GLU A 110 -1.43 -8.11 -5.22
N ASN A 111 -1.37 -7.35 -6.33
CA ASN A 111 -1.48 -7.92 -7.68
C ASN A 111 -0.19 -7.79 -8.50
N GLU A 112 0.77 -6.99 -8.05
CA GLU A 112 2.00 -6.67 -8.81
C GLU A 112 3.23 -7.47 -8.37
N GLY A 113 3.21 -8.01 -7.14
CA GLY A 113 4.35 -8.73 -6.53
C GLY A 113 5.42 -7.82 -5.90
N ASN A 114 5.30 -6.50 -6.05
CA ASN A 114 6.24 -5.52 -5.52
C ASN A 114 6.22 -5.42 -3.99
N GLY A 115 5.09 -5.74 -3.33
CA GLY A 115 5.02 -5.77 -1.87
C GLY A 115 5.80 -6.96 -1.30
N ARG A 116 5.78 -8.13 -1.95
CA ARG A 116 6.71 -9.23 -1.62
C ARG A 116 8.16 -8.76 -1.74
N MET A 117 8.54 -8.12 -2.85
CA MET A 117 9.91 -7.60 -3.02
C MET A 117 10.29 -6.61 -1.91
N SER A 118 9.39 -5.70 -1.55
CA SER A 118 9.60 -4.72 -0.48
C SER A 118 9.68 -5.34 0.92
N THR A 119 9.20 -6.56 1.11
CA THR A 119 9.18 -7.23 2.43
C THR A 119 10.23 -8.33 2.56
N THR A 120 10.79 -8.80 1.44
CA THR A 120 11.74 -9.92 1.45
C THR A 120 13.15 -9.60 0.94
N VAL A 121 13.31 -8.57 0.08
CA VAL A 121 14.62 -8.27 -0.52
C VAL A 121 15.50 -7.42 0.41
N PRO A 122 15.01 -6.31 0.98
CA PRO A 122 15.82 -5.52 1.92
C PRO A 122 16.16 -6.32 3.18
N PRO A 123 17.34 -6.09 3.80
CA PRO A 123 17.75 -6.79 5.01
C PRO A 123 16.87 -6.46 6.23
N VAL A 124 16.18 -5.33 6.23
CA VAL A 124 15.27 -4.92 7.31
C VAL A 124 13.87 -4.72 6.74
N HIS A 125 12.85 -5.31 7.36
CA HIS A 125 11.45 -5.08 7.05
C HIS A 125 10.76 -4.34 8.22
N ILE A 126 10.13 -3.21 7.93
CA ILE A 126 9.28 -2.47 8.86
C ILE A 126 7.83 -2.54 8.36
N ALA A 127 6.98 -3.23 9.11
CA ALA A 127 5.56 -3.25 8.89
C ALA A 127 4.87 -2.19 9.75
N VAL A 128 4.04 -1.34 9.15
CA VAL A 128 3.28 -0.32 9.87
C VAL A 128 1.79 -0.56 9.63
N THR A 129 1.01 -0.62 10.70
CA THR A 129 -0.43 -0.81 10.59
C THR A 129 -1.16 -0.22 11.78
N GLY A 130 -2.43 0.10 11.58
CA GLY A 130 -3.28 0.55 12.66
C GLY A 130 -3.70 -0.59 13.59
N ILE A 131 -3.92 -0.28 14.87
CA ILE A 131 -4.34 -1.26 15.89
C ILE A 131 -5.68 -1.94 15.57
N GLU A 132 -6.53 -1.31 14.75
CA GLU A 132 -7.82 -1.86 14.29
C GLU A 132 -7.69 -2.99 13.28
N LYS A 133 -6.49 -3.21 12.73
CA LYS A 133 -6.21 -4.28 11.76
C LYS A 133 -5.85 -5.62 12.40
N VAL A 134 -5.75 -5.65 13.73
CA VAL A 134 -5.42 -6.87 14.47
C VAL A 134 -6.67 -7.75 14.58
N VAL A 135 -6.55 -9.00 14.15
CA VAL A 135 -7.54 -10.06 14.33
C VAL A 135 -7.03 -11.09 15.32
N GLU A 136 -7.94 -11.72 16.06
CA GLU A 136 -7.56 -12.66 17.11
C GLU A 136 -6.99 -13.95 16.50
N ASN A 137 -7.76 -14.63 15.64
CA ASN A 137 -7.42 -15.98 15.14
C ASN A 137 -7.12 -15.97 13.64
N LEU A 138 -6.29 -16.90 13.18
CA LEU A 138 -5.96 -17.03 11.76
C LEU A 138 -7.20 -17.29 10.89
N ARG A 139 -8.17 -18.06 11.40
CA ARG A 139 -9.41 -18.37 10.68
C ARG A 139 -10.27 -17.13 10.40
N ASP A 140 -10.13 -16.07 11.20
CA ASP A 140 -10.94 -14.86 11.10
C ASP A 140 -10.56 -14.04 9.85
N VAL A 141 -9.36 -14.27 9.32
CA VAL A 141 -8.87 -13.67 8.07
C VAL A 141 -9.67 -14.14 6.86
N ILE A 142 -10.12 -15.40 6.82
CA ILE A 142 -10.75 -16.00 5.64
C ILE A 142 -11.96 -15.19 5.13
N PRO A 143 -12.96 -14.87 5.98
CA PRO A 143 -14.09 -14.05 5.53
C PRO A 143 -13.67 -12.62 5.17
N LEU A 144 -12.70 -12.04 5.88
CA LEU A 144 -12.21 -10.68 5.62
C LEU A 144 -11.50 -10.57 4.28
N LEU A 145 -10.66 -11.56 3.94
CA LEU A 145 -9.97 -11.66 2.67
C LEU A 145 -10.97 -11.81 1.51
N SER A 146 -11.94 -12.71 1.65
CA SER A 146 -13.00 -12.90 0.66
C SER A 146 -13.82 -11.63 0.43
N LEU A 147 -14.14 -10.89 1.49
CA LEU A 147 -14.85 -9.62 1.38
C LEU A 147 -13.99 -8.55 0.73
N LEU A 148 -12.72 -8.43 1.14
CA LEU A 148 -11.78 -7.43 0.63
C LEU A 148 -11.62 -7.52 -0.88
N THR A 149 -11.27 -8.70 -1.41
CA THR A 149 -10.96 -8.88 -2.83
C THR A 149 -12.18 -8.69 -3.72
N ARG A 150 -13.34 -9.21 -3.30
CA ARG A 150 -14.59 -9.07 -4.04
C ARG A 150 -15.10 -7.64 -4.05
N SER A 151 -15.01 -6.94 -2.91
CA SER A 151 -15.46 -5.55 -2.80
C SER A 151 -14.51 -4.56 -3.48
N ALA A 152 -13.21 -4.85 -3.50
CA ALA A 152 -12.18 -3.97 -4.07
C ALA A 152 -12.10 -4.06 -5.59
N THR A 153 -11.87 -5.26 -6.12
CA THR A 153 -11.55 -5.48 -7.55
C THR A 153 -12.50 -6.46 -8.22
N GLY A 154 -13.50 -7.00 -7.49
CA GLY A 154 -14.38 -8.05 -7.99
C GLY A 154 -13.70 -9.42 -8.15
N GLN A 155 -12.45 -9.55 -7.71
CA GLN A 155 -11.69 -10.79 -7.82
C GLN A 155 -12.06 -11.76 -6.69
N ALA A 156 -11.99 -13.07 -6.95
CA ALA A 156 -12.17 -14.07 -5.91
C ALA A 156 -11.02 -14.02 -4.88
N ILE A 157 -9.79 -13.80 -5.35
CA ILE A 157 -8.56 -13.63 -4.57
C ILE A 157 -7.58 -12.77 -5.40
N THR A 158 -6.66 -12.06 -4.75
CA THR A 158 -5.57 -11.34 -5.42
C THR A 158 -4.53 -12.31 -5.98
N THR A 159 -3.68 -11.82 -6.90
CA THR A 159 -2.58 -12.64 -7.46
C THR A 159 -1.64 -13.14 -6.37
N TYR A 160 -1.38 -12.30 -5.35
CA TYR A 160 -0.52 -12.65 -4.23
C TYR A 160 -1.23 -12.38 -2.90
N VAL A 161 -1.06 -13.32 -1.97
CA VAL A 161 -1.42 -13.21 -0.56
C VAL A 161 -0.17 -13.61 0.22
N ASN A 162 0.51 -12.62 0.79
CA ASN A 162 1.74 -12.82 1.54
C ASN A 162 1.40 -12.92 3.02
N MET A 163 1.98 -13.92 3.69
CA MET A 163 1.85 -14.13 5.13
C MET A 163 3.25 -14.18 5.74
N ILE A 164 3.57 -13.19 6.57
CA ILE A 164 4.91 -12.99 7.13
C ILE A 164 4.81 -13.16 8.65
N SER A 165 5.45 -14.20 9.19
CA SER A 165 5.40 -14.51 10.63
C SER A 165 6.71 -14.20 11.36
N GLY A 166 7.72 -13.67 10.68
CA GLY A 166 9.00 -13.33 11.28
C GLY A 166 10.11 -13.10 10.26
N PRO A 167 11.33 -12.78 10.74
CA PRO A 167 12.52 -12.67 9.90
C PRO A 167 12.96 -14.04 9.37
N ARG A 168 13.87 -14.02 8.38
CA ARG A 168 14.45 -15.24 7.83
C ARG A 168 15.15 -16.07 8.91
N LYS A 169 15.07 -17.39 8.79
CA LYS A 169 15.80 -18.34 9.62
C LYS A 169 17.19 -18.62 9.05
N ALA A 170 18.04 -19.24 9.87
CA ALA A 170 19.43 -19.54 9.49
C ALA A 170 19.55 -20.51 8.30
N ASP A 171 18.55 -21.38 8.09
CA ASP A 171 18.46 -22.34 7.00
C ASP A 171 17.72 -21.82 5.76
N GLU A 172 17.19 -20.60 5.82
CA GLU A 172 16.48 -19.94 4.71
C GLU A 172 17.46 -19.11 3.87
N LEU A 173 17.29 -19.15 2.54
CA LEU A 173 18.21 -18.48 1.59
C LEU A 173 17.89 -17.00 1.40
N ASP A 174 16.63 -16.61 1.60
CA ASP A 174 16.09 -15.29 1.32
C ASP A 174 15.21 -14.77 2.48
N GLY A 175 14.97 -13.46 2.49
CA GLY A 175 14.14 -12.78 3.49
C GLY A 175 14.91 -11.76 4.33
N PRO A 176 14.17 -10.93 5.10
CA PRO A 176 14.77 -9.90 5.93
C PRO A 176 15.45 -10.53 7.15
N GLN A 177 16.56 -9.95 7.58
CA GLN A 177 17.26 -10.32 8.81
C GLN A 177 16.53 -9.82 10.05
N GLU A 178 15.80 -8.70 9.92
CA GLU A 178 15.02 -8.09 10.98
C GLU A 178 13.62 -7.75 10.51
N VAL A 179 12.63 -7.97 11.36
CA VAL A 179 11.23 -7.55 11.14
C VAL A 179 10.77 -6.72 12.33
N HIS A 180 10.34 -5.49 12.05
CA HIS A 180 9.82 -4.55 13.04
C HIS A 180 8.34 -4.28 12.75
N LEU A 181 7.50 -4.31 13.79
CA LEU A 181 6.07 -4.01 13.69
C LEU A 181 5.76 -2.73 14.46
N VAL A 182 5.20 -1.74 13.75
CA VAL A 182 4.70 -0.50 14.33
C VAL A 182 3.17 -0.55 14.34
N LEU A 183 2.60 -0.63 15.54
CA LEU A 183 1.16 -0.54 15.75
C LEU A 183 0.78 0.91 16.03
N LEU A 184 0.03 1.51 15.11
CA LEU A 184 -0.36 2.90 15.19
C LEU A 184 -1.76 3.05 15.80
N ASP A 185 -1.86 3.88 16.84
CA ASP A 185 -3.15 4.33 17.37
C ASP A 185 -3.69 5.50 16.52
N ASN A 186 -3.00 6.65 16.47
CA ASN A 186 -3.40 7.82 15.67
C ASN A 186 -4.91 8.14 15.77
N GLY A 187 -5.45 8.12 16.99
CA GLY A 187 -6.86 8.42 17.28
C GLY A 187 -7.82 7.22 17.28
N ARG A 188 -7.35 6.02 16.91
CA ARG A 188 -8.17 4.78 16.88
C ARG A 188 -8.70 4.40 18.26
N SER A 189 -7.94 4.57 19.33
CA SER A 189 -8.41 4.33 20.71
C SER A 189 -9.51 5.30 21.11
N GLN A 190 -9.47 6.55 20.63
CA GLN A 190 -10.53 7.53 20.86
C GLN A 190 -11.80 7.15 20.09
N ALA A 191 -11.67 6.81 18.81
CA ALA A 191 -12.78 6.30 18.00
C ALA A 191 -13.38 5.01 18.57
N PHE A 192 -12.56 4.16 19.18
CA PHE A 192 -13.03 2.95 19.86
C PHE A 192 -13.84 3.27 21.12
N ALA A 193 -13.47 4.30 21.88
CA ALA A 193 -14.21 4.71 23.07
C ALA A 193 -15.59 5.29 22.71
N ASP A 194 -15.70 5.94 21.56
CA ASP A 194 -16.93 6.52 21.04
C ASP A 194 -17.86 5.46 20.41
N GLY A 195 -19.11 5.38 20.86
CA GLY A 195 -20.08 4.40 20.40
C GLY A 195 -20.51 4.57 18.94
N GLU A 196 -20.50 5.79 18.41
CA GLU A 196 -20.86 6.10 17.03
C GLU A 196 -19.67 5.85 16.09
N LEU A 197 -18.47 6.27 16.50
CA LEU A 197 -17.27 6.13 15.66
C LEU A 197 -16.69 4.71 15.66
N ARG A 198 -16.96 3.89 16.68
CA ARG A 198 -16.38 2.54 16.80
C ARG A 198 -16.58 1.67 15.55
N GLN A 199 -17.72 1.79 14.87
CA GLN A 199 -17.99 0.99 13.67
C GLN A 199 -17.05 1.31 12.50
N THR A 200 -16.49 2.52 12.45
CA THR A 200 -15.54 2.93 11.41
C THR A 200 -14.25 2.11 11.44
N LEU A 201 -13.87 1.59 12.61
CA LEU A 201 -12.69 0.75 12.80
C LEU A 201 -12.82 -0.63 12.11
N ASN A 202 -14.02 -1.04 11.73
CA ASN A 202 -14.25 -2.26 10.94
C ASN A 202 -13.91 -2.10 9.45
N CYS A 203 -13.53 -0.90 9.01
CA CYS A 203 -13.20 -0.63 7.62
C CYS A 203 -12.02 -1.50 7.17
N ILE A 204 -12.23 -2.38 6.19
CA ILE A 204 -11.18 -3.21 5.58
C ILE A 204 -10.44 -2.51 4.44
N ARG A 205 -10.72 -1.22 4.20
CA ARG A 205 -10.12 -0.40 3.13
C ARG A 205 -10.34 -0.98 1.72
N CYS A 206 -11.52 -1.55 1.46
CA CYS A 206 -11.86 -2.12 0.15
C CYS A 206 -12.32 -1.10 -0.90
N GLY A 207 -12.46 0.19 -0.58
CA GLY A 207 -12.82 1.24 -1.54
C GLY A 207 -14.25 1.18 -2.09
N ALA A 208 -15.05 0.16 -1.73
CA ALA A 208 -16.41 0.01 -2.24
C ALA A 208 -17.31 1.22 -1.96
N CYS A 209 -17.10 1.92 -0.85
CA CYS A 209 -17.81 3.17 -0.54
C CYS A 209 -17.59 4.25 -1.60
N MET A 210 -16.39 4.33 -2.19
CA MET A 210 -16.04 5.33 -3.21
C MET A 210 -16.81 5.10 -4.50
N ASN A 211 -17.04 3.83 -4.87
CA ASN A 211 -17.85 3.43 -6.03
C ASN A 211 -19.31 3.87 -5.92
N HIS A 212 -19.80 4.14 -4.71
CA HIS A 212 -21.18 4.57 -4.46
C HIS A 212 -21.28 6.05 -4.10
N CYS A 213 -20.15 6.72 -3.93
CA CYS A 213 -20.13 8.11 -3.51
C CYS A 213 -20.42 9.05 -4.69
N PRO A 214 -21.55 9.79 -4.66
CA PRO A 214 -21.91 10.70 -5.76
C PRO A 214 -20.97 11.89 -5.87
N VAL A 215 -20.31 12.27 -4.77
CA VAL A 215 -19.31 13.33 -4.76
C VAL A 215 -18.04 12.81 -5.43
N TYR A 216 -17.47 11.70 -4.95
CA TYR A 216 -16.25 11.12 -5.52
C TYR A 216 -16.37 10.87 -7.04
N THR A 217 -17.48 10.29 -7.49
CA THR A 217 -17.71 10.00 -8.92
C THR A 217 -17.81 11.25 -9.82
N ARG A 218 -18.05 12.43 -9.24
CA ARG A 218 -18.18 13.70 -9.97
C ARG A 218 -16.90 14.54 -9.95
N ILE A 219 -16.18 14.56 -8.83
CA ILE A 219 -15.06 15.48 -8.62
C ILE A 219 -13.72 14.79 -8.29
N GLY A 220 -13.70 13.46 -8.17
CA GLY A 220 -12.50 12.69 -7.85
C GLY A 220 -12.10 12.76 -6.36
N GLY A 221 -10.99 12.10 -6.02
CA GLY A 221 -10.50 12.02 -4.64
C GLY A 221 -9.74 13.26 -4.17
N HIS A 222 -9.08 13.98 -5.08
CA HIS A 222 -8.28 15.16 -4.74
C HIS A 222 -9.11 16.30 -4.09
N ALA A 223 -10.41 16.35 -4.37
CA ALA A 223 -11.29 17.38 -3.83
C ALA A 223 -11.59 17.25 -2.33
N TYR A 224 -11.31 16.10 -1.70
CA TYR A 224 -11.59 15.88 -0.27
C TYR A 224 -10.54 16.52 0.65
N GLY A 225 -9.34 16.80 0.16
CA GLY A 225 -8.27 17.43 0.96
C GLY A 225 -7.77 16.60 2.15
N THR A 226 -8.13 15.31 2.21
CA THR A 226 -7.71 14.38 3.26
C THR A 226 -7.29 13.04 2.64
N VAL A 227 -6.58 12.24 3.41
CA VAL A 227 -6.08 10.91 3.02
C VAL A 227 -7.22 9.95 2.67
N TYR A 228 -8.35 10.03 3.36
CA TYR A 228 -9.50 9.17 3.14
C TYR A 228 -10.66 9.92 2.50
N PRO A 229 -11.04 9.56 1.26
CA PRO A 229 -12.19 10.17 0.60
C PRO A 229 -13.50 9.67 1.23
N GLY A 230 -14.34 10.61 1.65
CA GLY A 230 -15.61 10.37 2.34
C GLY A 230 -15.98 11.55 3.26
N PRO A 231 -17.23 11.58 3.78
CA PRO A 231 -17.60 12.47 4.87
C PRO A 231 -16.87 12.14 6.18
#